data_AF-A0A069CVS3-F1
#
_entry.id   AF-A0A069CVS3-F1
#
_cell.length_a   1.000
_cell.length_b   1.000
_cell.length_c   1.000
_cell.angle_alpha   90.00
_cell.angle_beta   90.00
_cell.angle_gamma   90.00
#
_symmetry.space_group_name_H-M   'P 1'
#
loop_
_entity.id
_entity.type
_entity.pdbx_description
1 polymer ?
#
loop_
_entity_poly.entity_id
_entity_poly.type
_entity_poly.pdbx_seq_one_letter_code
_entity_poly.pdbx_strand_id
1 'polypeptide(L)'
;MFKKHRILAITIILGVIVLGIGGKVGMDYKKDYDWQQEKTRQVAVAKKLKSSYSDISEIKILREGVKLGSGSTLYHSVIIENGKKIKISGIGYYSKDNIDTGGYIPAEGVPSEGKTKATITLILSDGEKVSV
;
A
#
# COMPACT_ATOMS: atom_id res chain seq x y z
N MET A 1 -12.24 55.28 -19.32
CA MET A 1 -12.41 54.57 -18.03
C MET A 1 -12.65 53.05 -18.18
N PHE A 2 -13.35 52.59 -19.23
CA PHE A 2 -13.77 51.17 -19.39
C PHE A 2 -12.69 50.11 -19.70
N LYS A 3 -11.51 50.48 -20.23
CA LYS A 3 -10.44 49.50 -20.55
C LYS A 3 -9.80 48.86 -19.30
N LYS A 4 -9.62 49.62 -18.21
CA LYS A 4 -8.97 49.13 -16.98
C LYS A 4 -9.81 48.08 -16.24
N HIS A 5 -11.14 48.25 -16.21
CA HIS A 5 -12.04 47.29 -15.55
C HIS A 5 -12.24 45.99 -16.34
N ARG A 6 -12.16 46.03 -17.68
CA ARG A 6 -12.21 44.81 -18.51
C ARG A 6 -10.97 43.92 -18.34
N ILE A 7 -9.78 44.51 -18.23
CA ILE A 7 -8.54 43.75 -17.98
C ILE A 7 -8.57 43.11 -16.58
N LEU A 8 -9.03 43.83 -15.56
CA LEU A 8 -9.13 43.31 -14.20
C LEU A 8 -10.08 42.09 -14.11
N ALA A 9 -11.23 42.14 -14.79
CA ALA A 9 -12.18 41.03 -14.82
C ALA A 9 -11.60 39.77 -15.51
N ILE A 10 -10.88 39.95 -16.63
CA ILE A 10 -10.24 38.84 -17.35
C ILE A 10 -9.14 38.19 -16.49
N THR A 11 -8.33 38.98 -15.80
CA THR A 11 -7.27 38.48 -14.92
C THR A 11 -7.83 37.68 -13.74
N ILE A 12 -8.95 38.11 -13.14
CA ILE A 12 -9.61 37.38 -12.05
C ILE A 12 -10.13 36.03 -12.56
N ILE A 13 -10.79 35.99 -13.73
CA ILE A 13 -11.31 34.75 -14.31
C ILE A 13 -10.17 33.78 -14.65
N LEU A 14 -9.08 34.25 -15.26
CA LEU A 14 -7.90 33.43 -15.55
C LEU A 14 -7.25 32.89 -14.27
N GLY A 15 -7.14 33.70 -13.21
CA GLY A 15 -6.61 33.25 -11.92
C GLY A 15 -7.43 32.15 -11.27
N VAL A 16 -8.76 32.25 -11.34
CA VAL A 16 -9.67 31.21 -10.81
C VAL A 16 -9.56 29.90 -11.60
N ILE A 17 -9.38 29.95 -12.92
CA ILE A 17 -9.19 28.76 -13.76
C ILE A 17 -7.87 28.05 -13.42
N VAL A 18 -6.76 28.79 -13.26
CA VAL A 18 -5.45 28.21 -12.93
C VAL A 18 -5.45 27.58 -11.53
N LEU A 19 -6.09 28.22 -10.55
CA LEU A 19 -6.22 27.66 -9.19
C LEU A 19 -7.15 26.44 -9.16
N GLY A 20 -8.23 26.43 -9.93
CA GLY A 20 -9.15 25.31 -10.04
C GLY A 20 -8.50 24.06 -10.66
N ILE A 21 -7.70 24.25 -11.71
CA ILE A 21 -6.96 23.14 -12.35
C ILE A 21 -5.80 22.68 -11.45
N GLY A 22 -5.04 23.61 -10.87
CA GLY A 22 -3.92 23.29 -9.97
C GLY A 22 -4.35 22.52 -8.73
N GLY A 23 -5.51 22.85 -8.14
CA GLY A 23 -6.07 22.13 -7.00
C GLY A 23 -6.40 20.67 -7.32
N LYS A 24 -7.03 20.41 -8.48
CA LYS A 24 -7.39 19.05 -8.91
C LYS A 24 -6.15 18.20 -9.21
N VAL A 25 -5.20 18.74 -9.97
CA VAL A 25 -3.94 18.04 -10.31
C VAL A 25 -3.13 17.71 -9.05
N GLY A 26 -3.09 18.62 -8.07
CA GLY A 26 -2.41 18.38 -6.80
C GLY A 26 -3.06 17.26 -5.96
N MET A 27 -4.39 17.15 -5.99
CA MET A 27 -5.11 16.07 -5.31
C MET A 27 -4.87 14.71 -5.96
N ASP A 28 -4.87 14.65 -7.28
CA ASP A 28 -4.61 13.41 -8.03
C ASP A 28 -3.17 12.94 -7.81
N TYR A 29 -2.18 13.85 -7.89
CA TYR A 29 -0.79 13.54 -7.59
C TYR A 29 -0.59 13.01 -6.16
N LYS A 30 -1.26 13.63 -5.17
CA LYS A 30 -1.18 13.19 -3.78
C LYS A 30 -1.71 11.76 -3.62
N LYS A 31 -2.83 11.43 -4.24
CA LYS A 31 -3.41 10.08 -4.21
C LYS A 31 -2.47 9.06 -4.83
N ASP A 32 -1.89 9.37 -5.99
CA ASP A 32 -0.93 8.49 -6.66
C ASP A 32 0.32 8.27 -5.80
N TYR A 33 0.84 9.34 -5.20
CA TYR A 33 1.98 9.26 -4.29
C TYR A 33 1.70 8.43 -3.04
N ASP A 34 0.54 8.65 -2.40
CA ASP A 34 0.10 7.89 -1.23
C ASP A 34 -0.07 6.41 -1.57
N TRP A 35 -0.59 6.10 -2.77
CA TRP A 35 -0.71 4.74 -3.27
C TRP A 35 0.65 4.09 -3.55
N GLN A 36 1.59 4.79 -4.18
CA GLN A 36 2.94 4.24 -4.41
C GLN A 36 3.68 3.91 -3.10
N GLN A 37 3.49 4.74 -2.07
CA GLN A 37 3.99 4.44 -0.74
C GLN A 37 3.31 3.20 -0.14
N GLU A 38 1.98 3.07 -0.30
CA GLU A 38 1.23 1.91 0.17
C GLU A 38 1.67 0.62 -0.51
N LYS A 39 1.83 0.65 -1.84
CA LYS A 39 2.40 -0.44 -2.62
C LYS A 39 3.79 -0.84 -2.12
N THR A 40 4.64 0.13 -1.81
CA THR A 40 5.99 -0.14 -1.27
C THR A 40 5.91 -0.87 0.07
N ARG A 41 5.00 -0.45 0.97
CA ARG A 41 4.77 -1.13 2.25
C ARG A 41 4.29 -2.57 2.07
N GLN A 42 3.32 -2.79 1.18
CA GLN A 42 2.78 -4.12 0.89
C GLN A 42 3.84 -5.06 0.30
N VAL A 43 4.69 -4.57 -0.61
CA VAL A 43 5.83 -5.34 -1.13
C VAL A 43 6.83 -5.68 -0.02
N ALA A 44 7.10 -4.75 0.89
CA ALA A 44 8.03 -4.99 1.98
C ALA A 44 7.48 -6.03 2.98
N VAL A 45 6.18 -5.97 3.28
CA VAL A 45 5.46 -6.99 4.06
C VAL A 45 5.55 -8.36 3.38
N ALA A 46 5.32 -8.45 2.07
CA ALA A 46 5.44 -9.68 1.32
C ALA A 46 6.87 -10.26 1.35
N LYS A 47 7.90 -9.40 1.26
CA LYS A 47 9.30 -9.82 1.42
C LYS A 47 9.58 -10.37 2.82
N LYS A 48 9.01 -9.76 3.86
CA LYS A 48 9.14 -10.26 5.23
C LYS A 48 8.49 -11.63 5.37
N LEU A 49 7.27 -11.81 4.89
CA LEU A 49 6.58 -13.10 4.84
C LEU A 49 7.42 -14.17 4.10
N LYS A 50 7.91 -13.85 2.91
CA LYS A 50 8.79 -14.72 2.12
C LYS A 50 10.07 -15.10 2.87
N SER A 51 10.60 -14.21 3.70
CA SER A 51 11.79 -14.47 4.52
C SER A 51 11.54 -15.29 5.78
N SER A 52 10.29 -15.37 6.23
CA SER A 52 9.87 -16.02 7.48
C SER A 52 9.19 -17.37 7.29
N TYR A 53 8.66 -17.64 6.10
CA TYR A 53 7.94 -18.88 5.79
C TYR A 53 8.48 -19.58 4.54
N SER A 54 8.47 -20.92 4.56
CA SER A 54 8.86 -21.79 3.43
C SER A 54 7.72 -22.01 2.44
N ASP A 55 8.09 -22.39 1.21
CA ASP A 55 7.16 -22.93 0.19
C ASP A 55 5.89 -22.10 -0.07
N ILE A 56 5.99 -20.78 0.05
CA ILE A 56 4.95 -19.86 -0.39
C ILE A 56 4.94 -19.81 -1.92
N SER A 57 3.77 -19.92 -2.54
CA SER A 57 3.58 -19.68 -3.98
C SER A 57 2.88 -18.34 -4.27
N GLU A 58 2.00 -17.90 -3.36
CA GLU A 58 1.22 -16.67 -3.49
C GLU A 58 1.02 -15.99 -2.14
N ILE A 59 1.04 -14.65 -2.14
CA ILE A 59 0.62 -13.80 -1.04
C ILE A 59 -0.45 -12.85 -1.57
N LYS A 60 -1.58 -12.74 -0.87
CA LYS A 60 -2.64 -11.78 -1.16
C LYS A 60 -2.86 -10.84 0.02
N ILE A 61 -2.65 -9.55 -0.19
CA ILE A 61 -3.03 -8.51 0.77
C ILE A 61 -4.54 -8.28 0.64
N LEU A 62 -5.27 -8.43 1.74
CA LEU A 62 -6.74 -8.39 1.72
C LEU A 62 -7.30 -6.98 1.67
N ARG A 63 -6.56 -6.01 2.22
CA ARG A 63 -6.96 -4.59 2.33
C ARG A 63 -5.74 -3.73 2.57
N GLU A 64 -5.88 -2.43 2.33
CA GLU A 64 -4.90 -1.42 2.72
C GLU A 64 -4.57 -1.52 4.21
N GLY A 65 -3.35 -1.11 4.54
CA GLY A 65 -2.84 -1.17 5.89
C GLY A 65 -3.59 -0.26 6.88
N VAL A 66 -3.92 -0.79 8.06
CA VAL A 66 -4.57 -0.01 9.13
C VAL A 66 -3.50 0.70 9.95
N LYS A 67 -3.49 2.03 9.91
CA LYS A 67 -2.58 2.84 10.74
C LYS A 67 -2.98 2.77 12.21
N LEU A 68 -2.01 2.47 13.07
CA LEU A 68 -2.16 2.49 14.51
C LEU A 68 -1.63 3.80 15.09
N GLY A 69 -2.09 4.14 16.30
CA GLY A 69 -1.61 5.32 17.04
C GLY A 69 -0.10 5.26 17.36
N SER A 70 0.51 4.08 17.34
CA SER A 70 1.95 3.86 17.51
C SER A 70 2.79 4.24 16.27
N GLY A 71 2.15 4.63 15.16
CA GLY A 71 2.82 4.92 13.89
C GLY A 71 3.05 3.69 13.01
N SER A 72 2.70 2.48 13.48
CA SER A 72 2.74 1.27 12.65
C SER A 72 1.52 1.15 11.75
N THR A 73 1.65 0.35 10.70
CA THR A 73 0.58 0.02 9.77
C THR A 73 0.39 -1.49 9.76
N LEU A 74 -0.80 -1.99 10.11
CA LEU A 74 -1.11 -3.41 10.17
C LEU A 74 -1.71 -3.93 8.87
N TYR A 75 -1.23 -5.09 8.44
CA TYR A 75 -1.70 -5.77 7.24
C TYR A 75 -2.36 -7.11 7.56
N HIS A 76 -3.40 -7.40 6.79
CA HIS A 76 -4.05 -8.71 6.78
C HIS A 76 -3.77 -9.34 5.42
N SER A 77 -3.26 -10.57 5.44
CA SER A 77 -2.86 -11.27 4.24
C SER A 77 -3.33 -12.72 4.26
N VAL A 78 -3.38 -13.30 3.07
CA VAL A 78 -3.50 -14.73 2.88
C VAL A 78 -2.24 -15.20 2.17
N ILE A 79 -1.68 -16.31 2.61
CA ILE A 79 -0.61 -16.98 1.88
C ILE A 79 -1.10 -18.33 1.37
N ILE A 80 -0.57 -18.76 0.23
CA ILE A 80 -0.67 -20.14 -0.24
C ILE A 80 0.67 -20.80 0.05
N GLU A 81 0.71 -21.64 1.08
CA GLU A 81 1.88 -22.40 1.49
C GLU A 81 1.61 -23.89 1.21
N ASN A 82 2.48 -24.56 0.45
CA ASN A 82 2.31 -25.98 0.14
C ASN A 82 0.89 -26.32 -0.40
N GLY A 83 0.32 -25.42 -1.20
CA GLY A 83 -1.04 -25.53 -1.75
C GLY A 83 -2.17 -25.30 -0.75
N LYS A 84 -1.87 -25.00 0.52
CA LYS A 84 -2.84 -24.68 1.56
C LYS A 84 -2.96 -23.18 1.76
N LYS A 85 -4.21 -22.73 1.91
CA LYS A 85 -4.53 -21.33 2.17
C LYS A 85 -4.46 -21.05 3.67
N ILE A 86 -3.60 -20.11 4.05
CA ILE A 86 -3.40 -19.69 5.44
C ILE A 86 -3.68 -18.20 5.56
N LYS A 87 -4.39 -17.78 6.61
CA LYS A 87 -4.65 -16.37 6.91
C LYS A 87 -3.64 -15.85 7.92
N ILE A 88 -2.96 -14.76 7.58
CA ILE A 88 -2.06 -14.05 8.48
C ILE A 88 -2.67 -12.68 8.78
N SER A 89 -2.99 -12.45 10.05
CA SER A 89 -3.42 -11.13 10.51
C SER A 89 -2.22 -10.42 11.16
N GLY A 90 -2.31 -9.10 11.34
CA GLY A 90 -1.45 -8.35 12.26
C GLY A 90 0.03 -8.15 11.87
N ILE A 91 0.42 -8.22 10.59
CA ILE A 91 1.80 -7.88 10.21
C ILE A 91 1.99 -6.37 10.28
N GLY A 92 2.85 -5.91 11.18
CA GLY A 92 3.14 -4.50 11.43
C GLY A 92 4.31 -3.98 10.60
N TYR A 93 4.01 -3.02 9.73
CA TYR A 93 5.03 -2.20 9.07
C TYR A 93 5.27 -0.92 9.89
N TYR A 94 6.49 -0.73 10.41
CA TYR A 94 6.91 0.52 11.04
C TYR A 94 7.79 1.34 10.09
N SER A 95 8.78 0.68 9.50
CA SER A 95 9.64 1.24 8.46
C SER A 95 10.17 0.12 7.56
N LYS A 96 10.87 0.47 6.48
CA LYS A 96 11.47 -0.51 5.55
C LYS A 96 12.39 -1.50 6.29
N ASP A 97 13.05 -1.03 7.34
CA ASP A 97 14.02 -1.78 8.13
C ASP A 97 13.43 -2.37 9.41
N ASN A 98 12.19 -1.97 9.76
CA ASN A 98 11.49 -2.41 10.96
C ASN A 98 10.08 -2.89 10.59
N ILE A 99 10.02 -4.11 10.02
CA ILE A 99 8.78 -4.84 9.76
C ILE A 99 8.71 -5.96 10.78
N ASP A 100 7.76 -5.82 11.71
CA ASP A 100 7.51 -6.80 12.74
C ASP A 100 6.28 -7.62 12.36
N THR A 101 6.41 -8.94 12.44
CA THR A 101 5.29 -9.87 12.29
C THR A 101 4.49 -10.03 13.60
N GLY A 102 4.77 -9.21 14.62
CA GLY A 102 4.30 -9.33 15.99
C GLY A 102 2.78 -9.24 16.26
N GLY A 103 1.92 -9.11 15.27
CA GLY A 103 0.47 -9.15 15.47
C GLY A 103 -0.12 -10.49 15.07
N TYR A 104 -0.62 -11.24 16.04
CA TYR A 104 -1.66 -12.28 15.94
C TYR A 104 -1.75 -13.10 14.64
N ILE A 105 -1.09 -14.27 14.63
CA ILE A 105 -1.35 -15.36 13.69
C ILE A 105 -2.58 -16.12 14.22
N PRO A 106 -3.76 -16.07 13.57
CA PRO A 106 -4.90 -16.89 13.98
C PRO A 106 -4.56 -18.37 13.84
N ALA A 107 -5.03 -19.22 14.77
CA ALA A 107 -4.66 -20.64 14.90
C ALA A 107 -5.01 -21.53 13.69
N GLU A 108 -5.72 -21.02 12.67
CA GLU A 108 -6.05 -21.76 11.45
C GLU A 108 -4.84 -21.80 10.50
N GLY A 109 -3.96 -22.77 10.73
CA GLY A 109 -2.76 -23.01 9.94
C GLY A 109 -1.66 -22.03 10.32
N VAL A 110 -0.78 -22.42 11.24
CA VAL A 110 0.49 -21.71 11.41
C VAL A 110 1.37 -22.11 10.23
N PRO A 111 1.89 -21.17 9.43
CA PRO A 111 2.76 -21.56 8.34
C PRO A 111 4.06 -22.15 8.86
N SER A 112 4.64 -23.05 8.08
CA SER A 112 5.94 -23.62 8.35
C SER A 112 7.02 -22.53 8.39
N GLU A 113 7.81 -22.50 9.48
CA GLU A 113 8.96 -21.62 9.57
C GLU A 113 10.00 -21.99 8.51
N GLY A 114 10.50 -21.00 7.79
CA GLY A 114 11.46 -21.24 6.71
C GLY A 114 11.68 -20.02 5.85
N LYS A 115 12.38 -20.19 4.72
CA LYS A 115 12.58 -19.11 3.76
C LYS A 115 12.21 -19.58 2.36
N THR A 116 11.23 -18.92 1.78
CA THR A 116 10.87 -19.11 0.38
C THR A 116 11.90 -18.40 -0.51
N LYS A 117 12.67 -19.17 -1.27
CA LYS A 117 13.66 -18.64 -2.23
C LYS A 117 13.05 -18.32 -3.60
N ALA A 118 12.01 -19.05 -3.98
CA ALA A 118 11.33 -18.87 -5.26
C ALA A 118 10.69 -17.48 -5.37
N THR A 119 10.59 -16.99 -6.60
CA THR A 119 9.75 -15.81 -6.89
C THR A 119 8.30 -16.19 -6.68
N ILE A 120 7.56 -15.34 -5.96
CA ILE A 120 6.15 -15.58 -5.64
C ILE A 120 5.26 -14.53 -6.29
N THR A 121 3.98 -14.84 -6.41
CA THR A 121 2.97 -13.87 -6.82
C THR A 121 2.47 -13.11 -5.60
N LEU A 122 2.62 -11.78 -5.60
CA LEU A 122 1.97 -10.87 -4.66
C LEU A 122 0.75 -10.26 -5.33
N ILE A 123 -0.42 -10.39 -4.71
CA ILE A 123 -1.64 -9.68 -5.07
C ILE A 123 -1.80 -8.54 -4.06
N LEU A 124 -1.68 -7.30 -4.53
CA LEU A 124 -1.87 -6.09 -3.73
C LEU A 124 -3.34 -5.89 -3.35
N SER A 125 -3.60 -4.98 -2.42
CA SER A 125 -4.96 -4.68 -1.94
C SER A 125 -5.91 -4.13 -3.02
N ASP A 126 -5.36 -3.52 -4.08
CA ASP A 126 -6.12 -3.04 -5.24
C ASP A 126 -6.32 -4.12 -6.31
N GLY A 127 -5.74 -5.31 -6.13
CA GLY A 127 -5.79 -6.42 -7.07
C GLY A 127 -4.64 -6.46 -8.08
N GLU A 128 -3.73 -5.48 -8.08
CA GLU A 128 -2.53 -5.54 -8.92
C GLU A 128 -1.67 -6.75 -8.55
N LYS A 129 -1.11 -7.43 -9.55
CA LYS A 129 -0.21 -8.57 -9.37
C LYS A 129 1.23 -8.16 -9.59
N VAL A 130 2.09 -8.49 -8.64
CA VAL A 130 3.52 -8.17 -8.64
C VAL A 130 4.33 -9.42 -8.30
N SER A 131 5.50 -9.58 -8.89
CA SER A 131 6.44 -10.67 -8.55
C SER A 131 7.41 -10.24 -7.46
N VAL A 132 7.62 -11.07 -6.42
CA VAL A 132 8.44 -10.73 -5.23
C VAL A 132 9.38 -11.87 -4.83
#